data_AF-A0A7K1SCT5-F1
#
_entry.id   AF-A0A7K1SCT5-F1
#
_cell.length_a   1.000
_cell.length_b   1.000
_cell.length_c   1.000
_cell.angle_alpha   90.00
_cell.angle_beta   90.00
_cell.angle_gamma   90.00
#
_symmetry.space_group_name_H-M   'P 1'
#
loop_
_entity.id
_entity.type
_entity.pdbx_description
1 polymer ?
#
loop_
_entity_poly.entity_id
_entity_poly.type
_entity_poly.pdbx_seq_one_letter_code
_entity_poly.pdbx_strand_id
1 'polypeptide(L)'
;MKTSIKFLASAFVFALTISASAPVFATDGHPQNKAFAAVVFPSINASKLWLCLEKYQSENKITLQLINERGDVLFNEILCGKNSKQNAFRQQFDMNELGDGNYTFRITAGDQKEDISIKLATPSLEAPTRLIAIK
;
A
#
# COMPACT_ATOMS: atom_id res chain seq x y z
N MET A 1 49.41 -8.09 51.84
CA MET A 1 49.78 -7.31 50.63
C MET A 1 49.01 -7.93 49.46
N LYS A 2 47.84 -7.40 49.08
CA LYS A 2 47.62 -6.50 47.92
C LYS A 2 48.41 -6.90 46.67
N THR A 3 47.73 -7.39 45.62
CA THR A 3 47.68 -6.75 44.29
C THR A 3 46.71 -7.46 43.33
N SER A 4 45.86 -6.66 42.71
CA SER A 4 44.80 -6.92 41.74
C SER A 4 45.33 -7.00 40.29
N ILE A 5 44.70 -7.77 39.39
CA ILE A 5 44.79 -7.65 37.91
C ILE A 5 43.49 -8.24 37.31
N LYS A 6 42.49 -7.41 36.97
CA LYS A 6 42.13 -6.83 35.66
C LYS A 6 41.24 -7.74 34.80
N PHE A 7 40.00 -7.28 34.63
CA PHE A 7 38.97 -7.69 33.67
C PHE A 7 39.51 -7.79 32.23
N LEU A 8 39.07 -8.82 31.50
CA LEU A 8 38.87 -8.77 30.05
C LEU A 8 37.52 -9.43 29.74
N ALA A 9 36.51 -8.57 29.63
CA ALA A 9 35.21 -8.92 29.08
C ALA A 9 35.36 -9.07 27.55
N SER A 10 35.12 -10.27 27.02
CA SER A 10 34.98 -10.50 25.60
C SER A 10 33.54 -10.95 25.33
N ALA A 11 32.62 -10.00 25.32
CA ALA A 11 31.24 -10.23 24.91
C ALA A 11 31.19 -10.26 23.37
N PHE A 12 31.09 -11.47 22.81
CA PHE A 12 30.83 -11.65 21.39
C PHE A 12 29.33 -11.44 21.15
N VAL A 13 28.92 -10.19 20.87
CA VAL A 13 27.54 -9.88 20.51
C VAL A 13 27.33 -10.26 19.04
N PHE A 14 26.73 -11.44 18.82
CA PHE A 14 26.25 -11.87 17.52
C PHE A 14 24.94 -11.13 17.23
N ALA A 15 25.01 -10.02 16.48
CA ALA A 15 23.82 -9.32 16.01
C ALA A 15 23.14 -10.20 14.94
N LEU A 16 22.10 -10.92 15.34
CA LEU A 16 21.25 -11.67 14.43
C LEU A 16 20.33 -10.69 13.71
N THR A 17 20.73 -10.18 12.55
CA THR A 17 19.86 -9.39 11.67
C THR A 17 18.82 -10.33 11.09
N ILE A 18 17.66 -10.42 11.74
CA ILE A 18 16.49 -11.11 11.19
C ILE A 18 15.93 -10.19 10.09
N SER A 19 16.35 -10.42 8.85
CA SER A 19 15.65 -9.88 7.69
C SER A 19 14.30 -10.55 7.59
N ALA A 20 13.26 -9.92 8.13
CA ALA A 20 11.88 -10.34 7.95
C ALA A 20 11.48 -10.07 6.49
N SER A 21 11.65 -11.06 5.62
CA SER A 21 10.93 -11.10 4.35
C SER A 21 9.45 -11.28 4.67
N ALA A 22 8.63 -10.26 4.37
CA ALA A 22 7.19 -10.37 4.51
C ALA A 22 6.67 -11.57 3.70
N PRO A 23 5.77 -12.40 4.25
CA PRO A 23 5.16 -13.48 3.47
C PRO A 23 4.31 -12.87 2.36
N VAL A 24 4.73 -13.08 1.11
CA VAL A 24 3.84 -12.98 -0.04
C VAL A 24 2.97 -14.22 -0.01
N PHE A 25 1.74 -14.09 0.48
CA PHE A 25 0.78 -15.19 0.42
C PHE A 25 0.45 -15.47 -1.06
N ALA A 26 0.83 -16.66 -1.52
CA ALA A 26 0.23 -17.23 -2.72
C ALA A 26 -1.26 -17.46 -2.41
N THR A 27 -2.14 -16.89 -3.22
CA THR A 27 -3.58 -17.12 -3.09
C THR A 27 -3.89 -18.50 -3.67
N ASP A 28 -4.04 -19.49 -2.79
CA ASP A 28 -4.50 -20.83 -3.16
C ASP A 28 -5.83 -20.74 -3.92
N GLY A 29 -5.88 -21.36 -5.10
CA GLY A 29 -6.99 -21.28 -6.08
C GLY A 29 -8.28 -22.00 -5.68
N HIS A 30 -8.65 -22.03 -4.40
CA HIS A 30 -10.02 -22.29 -4.03
C HIS A 30 -10.85 -21.04 -4.34
N PRO A 31 -12.11 -21.15 -4.81
CA PRO A 31 -13.01 -20.00 -4.87
C PRO A 31 -13.25 -19.57 -3.42
N GLN A 32 -12.39 -18.69 -2.92
CA GLN A 32 -12.61 -18.05 -1.64
C GLN A 32 -13.97 -17.38 -1.74
N ASN A 33 -14.81 -17.62 -0.73
CA ASN A 33 -16.06 -16.91 -0.58
C ASN A 33 -15.73 -15.43 -0.29
N LYS A 34 -15.34 -14.71 -1.34
CA LYS A 34 -14.91 -13.31 -1.27
C LYS A 34 -16.14 -12.46 -1.00
N ALA A 35 -16.01 -11.53 -0.07
CA ALA A 35 -16.99 -10.49 0.18
C ALA A 35 -16.99 -9.42 -0.93
N PHE A 36 -15.86 -9.22 -1.62
CA PHE A 36 -15.72 -8.26 -2.72
C PHE A 36 -14.57 -8.61 -3.68
N ALA A 37 -14.57 -7.95 -4.84
CA ALA A 37 -13.39 -7.79 -5.70
C ALA A 37 -13.14 -6.32 -5.98
N ALA A 38 -11.87 -5.93 -6.10
CA ALA A 38 -11.49 -4.55 -6.37
C ALA A 38 -10.32 -4.46 -7.35
N VAL A 39 -10.26 -3.35 -8.08
CA VAL A 39 -9.15 -3.01 -8.97
C VAL A 39 -8.85 -1.51 -8.88
N VAL A 40 -7.56 -1.18 -8.94
CA VAL A 40 -7.07 0.19 -9.02
C VAL A 40 -6.23 0.35 -10.28
N PHE A 41 -6.47 1.40 -11.05
CA PHE A 41 -5.74 1.67 -12.29
C PHE A 41 -5.66 3.16 -12.60
N PRO A 42 -4.63 3.62 -13.34
CA PRO A 42 -4.50 5.03 -13.70
C PRO A 42 -5.62 5.49 -14.64
N SER A 43 -6.02 6.75 -14.48
CA SER A 43 -6.89 7.44 -15.42
C SER A 43 -6.09 8.01 -16.59
N ILE A 44 -6.78 8.59 -17.57
CA ILE A 44 -6.15 9.35 -18.67
C ILE A 44 -5.32 10.51 -18.10
N ASN A 45 -5.76 11.11 -16.99
CA ASN A 45 -4.93 12.01 -16.21
C ASN A 45 -4.07 11.18 -15.23
N ALA A 46 -2.75 11.20 -15.43
CA ALA A 46 -1.79 10.38 -14.70
C ALA A 46 -1.79 10.62 -13.18
N SER A 47 -2.23 11.78 -12.71
CA SER A 47 -2.34 12.07 -11.27
C SER A 47 -3.66 11.61 -10.65
N LYS A 48 -4.49 10.90 -11.40
CA LYS A 48 -5.76 10.37 -10.92
C LYS A 48 -5.85 8.87 -11.09
N LEU A 49 -6.44 8.21 -10.10
CA LEU A 49 -6.60 6.76 -10.10
C LEU A 49 -8.07 6.40 -10.01
N TRP A 50 -8.48 5.42 -10.81
CA TRP A 50 -9.77 4.76 -10.64
C TRP A 50 -9.65 3.67 -9.58
N LEU A 51 -10.59 3.64 -8.66
CA LEU A 51 -10.89 2.47 -7.83
C LEU A 51 -12.28 1.99 -8.21
N CYS A 52 -12.36 0.75 -8.68
CA CYS A 52 -13.61 0.06 -8.96
C CYS A 52 -13.72 -1.15 -8.02
N LEU A 53 -14.89 -1.32 -7.42
CA LEU A 53 -15.18 -2.40 -6.51
C LEU A 53 -16.56 -2.97 -6.78
N GLU A 54 -16.66 -4.29 -6.70
CA GLU A 54 -17.91 -5.04 -6.71
C GLU A 54 -18.04 -5.85 -5.42
N LYS A 55 -19.21 -5.79 -4.80
CA LYS A 55 -19.56 -6.45 -3.55
C LYS A 55 -20.37 -7.70 -3.86
N TYR A 56 -19.97 -8.83 -3.25
CA TYR A 56 -20.60 -10.12 -3.43
C TYR A 56 -21.45 -10.56 -2.23
N GLN A 57 -21.05 -10.17 -1.01
CA GLN A 57 -21.73 -10.56 0.23
C GLN A 57 -22.45 -9.38 0.88
N SER A 58 -23.79 -9.37 0.78
CA SER A 58 -24.64 -8.25 1.23
C SER A 58 -24.47 -7.89 2.71
N GLU A 59 -24.24 -8.90 3.54
CA GLU A 59 -24.14 -8.85 5.00
C GLU A 59 -22.86 -8.17 5.51
N ASN A 60 -21.85 -8.00 4.65
CA ASN A 60 -20.60 -7.35 5.01
C ASN A 60 -20.63 -5.87 4.69
N LYS A 61 -20.14 -5.03 5.61
CA LYS A 61 -19.80 -3.63 5.27
C LYS A 61 -18.44 -3.61 4.59
N ILE A 62 -18.26 -2.75 3.59
CA ILE A 62 -16.97 -2.54 2.94
C ILE A 62 -16.40 -1.20 3.41
N THR A 63 -15.21 -1.22 3.98
CA THR A 63 -14.47 -0.02 4.39
C THR A 63 -13.24 0.14 3.51
N LEU A 64 -13.02 1.36 3.01
CA LEU A 64 -11.84 1.74 2.25
C LEU A 64 -10.99 2.71 3.06
N GLN A 65 -9.69 2.46 3.10
CA GLN A 65 -8.69 3.38 3.62
C GLN A 65 -7.62 3.68 2.57
N LEU A 66 -7.16 4.93 2.51
CA LEU A 66 -5.90 5.28 1.83
C LEU A 66 -4.85 5.53 2.92
N ILE A 67 -3.74 4.80 2.85
CA ILE A 67 -2.69 4.81 3.85
C ILE A 67 -1.38 5.21 3.18
N ASN A 68 -0.61 6.11 3.79
CA ASN A 68 0.72 6.47 3.28
C ASN A 68 1.81 5.53 3.83
N GLU A 69 3.05 5.69 3.36
CA GLU A 69 4.20 4.88 3.77
C GLU A 69 4.54 4.94 5.27
N ARG A 70 4.11 5.98 5.99
CA ARG A 70 4.28 6.10 7.45
C ARG A 70 3.19 5.38 8.23
N GLY A 71 2.16 4.89 7.55
CA GLY A 71 0.98 4.29 8.17
C GLY A 71 -0.12 5.29 8.51
N ASP A 72 0.01 6.57 8.13
CA ASP A 72 -1.03 7.56 8.37
C ASP A 72 -2.24 7.28 7.45
N VAL A 73 -3.44 7.32 8.01
CA VAL A 73 -4.69 7.16 7.25
C VAL A 73 -5.09 8.53 6.69
N LEU A 74 -4.99 8.67 5.37
CA LEU A 74 -5.31 9.90 4.63
C LEU A 74 -6.78 9.97 4.19
N PHE A 75 -7.42 8.81 4.04
CA PHE A 75 -8.83 8.67 3.68
C PHE A 75 -9.41 7.45 4.38
N ASN A 76 -10.67 7.53 4.83
CA ASN A 76 -11.37 6.43 5.48
C ASN A 76 -12.88 6.57 5.26
N GLU A 77 -13.48 5.65 4.51
CA GLU A 77 -14.91 5.70 4.20
C GLU A 77 -15.54 4.30 4.15
N ILE A 78 -16.82 4.22 4.51
CA ILE A 78 -17.64 3.03 4.31
C ILE A 78 -18.26 3.11 2.91
N LEU A 79 -17.74 2.34 1.96
CA LEU A 79 -18.17 2.39 0.55
C LEU A 79 -19.53 1.74 0.32
N CYS A 80 -19.79 0.63 1.03
CA CYS A 80 -21.05 -0.12 0.93
C CYS A 80 -21.45 -0.61 2.32
N GLY A 81 -22.58 -0.12 2.82
CA GLY A 81 -23.12 -0.55 4.11
C GLY A 81 -23.56 -2.02 4.14
N LYS A 82 -23.72 -2.57 5.34
CA LYS A 82 -24.35 -3.89 5.55
C LYS A 82 -25.79 -3.86 5.04
N ASN A 83 -26.18 -4.87 4.27
CA ASN A 83 -27.47 -5.00 3.60
C ASN A 83 -27.83 -3.81 2.69
N SER A 84 -26.84 -3.03 2.27
CA SER A 84 -27.05 -1.97 1.28
C SER A 84 -27.45 -2.58 -0.06
N LYS A 85 -28.34 -1.88 -0.79
CA LYS A 85 -28.64 -2.21 -2.19
C LYS A 85 -27.51 -1.82 -3.14
N GLN A 86 -26.56 -1.01 -2.67
CA GLN A 86 -25.37 -0.64 -3.42
C GLN A 86 -24.35 -1.78 -3.35
N ASN A 87 -24.16 -2.44 -4.49
CA ASN A 87 -23.23 -3.56 -4.64
C ASN A 87 -21.99 -3.21 -5.49
N ALA A 88 -21.89 -1.96 -5.94
CA ALA A 88 -20.74 -1.48 -6.71
C ALA A 88 -20.33 -0.10 -6.24
N PHE A 89 -19.03 0.16 -6.32
CA PHE A 89 -18.43 1.45 -6.06
C PHE A 89 -17.42 1.76 -7.15
N ARG A 90 -17.45 2.98 -7.66
CA ARG A 90 -16.51 3.46 -8.68
C ARG A 90 -16.21 4.92 -8.40
N GLN A 91 -14.96 5.22 -8.07
CA GLN A 91 -14.51 6.58 -7.79
C GLN A 91 -13.14 6.84 -8.40
N GLN A 92 -12.97 8.08 -8.84
CA GLN A 92 -11.67 8.59 -9.24
C GLN A 92 -11.07 9.36 -8.07
N PHE A 93 -9.91 8.93 -7.59
CA PHE A 93 -9.12 9.60 -6.56
C PHE A 93 -8.17 10.58 -7.24
N ASP A 94 -8.17 11.81 -6.76
CA ASP A 94 -7.21 12.83 -7.16
C ASP A 94 -5.98 12.76 -6.24
N MET A 95 -4.81 12.52 -6.82
CA MET A 95 -3.56 12.32 -6.09
C MET A 95 -2.64 13.55 -6.17
N ASN A 96 -3.08 14.66 -6.79
CA ASN A 96 -2.23 15.83 -7.05
C ASN A 96 -1.69 16.51 -5.78
N GLU A 97 -2.43 16.43 -4.66
CA GLU A 97 -2.01 17.05 -3.39
C GLU A 97 -1.09 16.13 -2.56
N LEU A 98 -0.81 14.93 -3.06
CA LEU A 98 0.05 13.95 -2.41
C LEU A 98 1.45 14.01 -3.03
N GLY A 99 2.46 13.95 -2.16
CA GLY A 99 3.85 13.88 -2.59
C GLY A 99 4.23 12.54 -3.21
N ASP A 100 5.41 12.49 -3.82
CA ASP A 100 6.03 11.23 -4.22
C ASP A 100 6.15 10.29 -3.02
N GLY A 101 5.85 9.01 -3.22
CA GLY A 101 5.83 8.03 -2.15
C GLY A 101 5.01 6.78 -2.45
N ASN A 102 4.98 5.86 -1.49
CA ASN A 102 4.14 4.66 -1.56
C ASN A 102 2.83 4.88 -0.82
N TYR A 103 1.74 4.46 -1.45
CA TYR A 103 0.40 4.55 -0.88
C TYR A 103 -0.32 3.21 -1.05
N THR A 104 -1.21 2.91 -0.10
CA THR A 104 -1.96 1.66 -0.10
C THR A 104 -3.45 1.95 0.07
N PHE A 105 -4.24 1.49 -0.90
CA PHE A 105 -5.68 1.33 -0.72
C PHE A 105 -5.93 0.03 0.05
N ARG A 106 -6.39 0.15 1.28
CA ARG A 106 -6.76 -0.98 2.14
C ARG A 106 -8.27 -1.13 2.17
N ILE A 107 -8.76 -2.29 1.73
CA ILE A 107 -10.18 -2.59 1.64
C ILE A 107 -10.48 -3.73 2.60
N THR A 108 -11.47 -3.55 3.48
CA THR A 108 -11.86 -4.56 4.47
C THR A 108 -13.36 -4.84 4.42
N ALA A 109 -13.73 -6.12 4.48
CA ALA A 109 -15.11 -6.59 4.53
C ALA A 109 -15.19 -7.95 5.24
N GLY A 110 -15.76 -7.98 6.46
CA GLY A 110 -15.72 -9.18 7.30
C GLY A 110 -14.27 -9.59 7.56
N ASP A 111 -13.94 -10.84 7.21
CA ASP A 111 -12.59 -11.40 7.35
C ASP A 111 -11.69 -11.13 6.12
N GLN A 112 -12.26 -10.64 5.01
CA GLN A 112 -11.47 -10.30 3.82
C GLN A 112 -10.80 -8.94 4.00
N LYS A 113 -9.49 -8.91 3.77
CA LYS A 113 -8.67 -7.70 3.69
C LYS A 113 -7.81 -7.77 2.43
N GLU A 114 -7.91 -6.76 1.57
CA GLU A 114 -7.07 -6.60 0.39
C GLU A 114 -6.33 -5.26 0.45
N ASP A 115 -5.00 -5.29 0.27
CA ASP A 115 -4.13 -4.12 0.24
C ASP A 115 -3.58 -3.94 -1.19
N ILE A 116 -3.96 -2.86 -1.86
CA ILE A 116 -3.51 -2.52 -3.22
C ILE A 116 -2.54 -1.34 -3.14
N SER A 117 -1.27 -1.60 -3.41
CA SER A 117 -0.20 -0.59 -3.29
C SER A 117 0.13 0.05 -4.62
N ILE A 118 0.39 1.36 -4.58
CA ILE A 118 0.75 2.21 -5.70
C ILE A 118 1.96 3.06 -5.33
N LYS A 119 2.74 3.45 -6.33
CA LYS A 119 3.86 4.39 -6.17
C LYS A 119 3.56 5.66 -6.96
N LEU A 120 3.57 6.80 -6.27
CA LEU A 120 3.60 8.11 -6.91
C LEU A 120 5.06 8.52 -7.08
N ALA A 121 5.41 8.93 -8.29
CA ALA A 121 6.76 9.38 -8.61
C ALA A 121 6.67 10.46 -9.69
N THR A 122 7.37 11.57 -9.46
CA THR A 122 7.56 12.61 -10.45
C THR A 122 8.59 12.13 -11.47
N PRO A 123 8.29 12.15 -12.78
CA PRO A 123 9.26 11.75 -13.79
C PRO A 123 10.47 12.67 -13.76
N SER A 124 11.68 12.10 -13.82
CA SER A 124 12.91 12.90 -13.88
C SER A 124 13.02 13.59 -15.24
N LEU A 125 13.41 14.87 -15.25
CA LEU A 125 13.75 15.57 -16.48
C LEU A 125 15.05 14.99 -17.06
N GLU A 126 14.95 14.27 -18.17
CA GLU A 126 16.14 13.88 -18.94
C GLU A 126 16.68 15.11 -19.69
N ALA A 127 17.98 15.39 -19.53
CA ALA A 127 18.61 16.47 -20.29
C ALA A 127 18.56 16.15 -21.79
N PRO A 128 18.25 17.12 -22.66
CA PRO A 128 18.17 16.86 -24.09
C PRO A 128 19.52 16.37 -24.61
N THR A 129 19.52 15.19 -25.24
CA THR A 129 20.72 14.53 -25.78
C THR A 129 21.41 15.35 -26.89
N ARG A 130 20.73 16.33 -27.48
CA ARG A 130 21.22 17.09 -28.62
C ARG A 130 21.54 18.54 -28.27
N LEU A 131 22.83 18.87 -28.27
CA LEU A 131 23.31 20.25 -28.28
C LEU A 131 23.08 20.84 -29.67
N ILE A 132 22.31 21.93 -29.76
CA ILE A 132 22.25 22.73 -30.98
C ILE A 132 23.30 23.82 -30.86
N ALA A 133 24.33 23.77 -31.72
CA ALA A 133 25.24 24.89 -31.89
C ALA A 133 24.52 25.98 -32.70
N ILE A 134 24.35 27.16 -32.10
CA ILE A 134 23.90 28.35 -32.80
C ILE A 134 25.15 28.96 -33.47
N LYS A 135 25.07 29.21 -34.78
CA LYS A 135 26.11 29.88 -35.57
C LYS A 135 25.79 31.35 -35.71
#